data_AF-A0A6S6QRP5-F1
#
_entry.id   AF-A0A6S6QRP5-F1
#
_cell.length_a   1.000
_cell.length_b   1.000
_cell.length_c   1.000
_cell.angle_alpha   90.00
_cell.angle_beta   90.00
_cell.angle_gamma   90.00
#
_symmetry.space_group_name_H-M   'P 1'
#
loop_
_entity.id
_entity.type
_entity.pdbx_description
1 polymer ?
#
loop_
_entity_poly.entity_id
_entity_poly.type
_entity_poly.pdbx_seq_one_letter_code
_entity_poly.pdbx_strand_id
1 'polypeptide(L)'
;MIVSHYGLHWGSGDIAFLLQQDKAQTILPVEVDCPFRVVPAKRFIRCNHRIDLSTPDPDPFHLQTFDRIRTDPLVQAMLPTPNPGSAVLVHENQKRALVALSRLSSPIHPIVQPFWTTDPNRIADELLITNVQPLVLTDAKTSDQTALNRIAQLVPTAQRRLVISSGDFLIGRPEIPTVQSSIQLDDLLALPLEAIGAWVLRQHMRHR
;
A
#
# COMPACT_ATOMS: atom_id res chain seq x y z
N MET A 1 -21.89 1.72 11.00
CA MET A 1 -20.66 2.22 11.66
C MET A 1 -19.94 3.15 10.69
N ILE A 2 -19.52 4.33 11.16
CA ILE A 2 -18.73 5.27 10.34
C ILE A 2 -17.24 4.97 10.54
N VAL A 3 -16.48 4.94 9.45
CA VAL A 3 -15.02 4.76 9.46
C VAL A 3 -14.34 5.89 8.68
N SER A 4 -13.11 6.23 9.05
CA SER A 4 -12.42 7.43 8.52
C SER A 4 -11.59 7.20 7.26
N HIS A 5 -11.41 5.94 6.82
CA HIS A 5 -10.53 5.58 5.72
C HIS A 5 -11.09 4.45 4.87
N TYR A 6 -10.63 4.38 3.62
CA TYR A 6 -10.91 3.29 2.69
C TYR A 6 -10.03 2.06 3.00
N GLY A 7 -10.31 0.95 2.32
CA GLY A 7 -9.58 -0.29 2.47
C GLY A 7 -10.35 -1.32 3.29
N LEU A 8 -9.64 -2.13 4.07
CA LEU A 8 -10.20 -3.32 4.70
C LEU A 8 -10.71 -3.03 6.12
N HIS A 9 -11.93 -3.49 6.41
CA HIS A 9 -12.62 -3.34 7.70
C HIS A 9 -13.27 -4.67 8.11
N TRP A 10 -13.29 -4.97 9.42
CA TRP A 10 -13.77 -6.26 9.95
C TRP A 10 -15.03 -6.06 10.75
N GLY A 11 -16.13 -6.66 10.27
CA GLY A 11 -17.43 -6.65 10.92
C GLY A 11 -17.58 -7.75 11.97
N SER A 12 -18.80 -7.91 12.46
CA SER A 12 -19.18 -9.03 13.32
C SER A 12 -18.94 -10.38 12.63
N GLY A 13 -18.43 -11.36 13.38
CA GLY A 13 -18.14 -12.71 12.86
C GLY A 13 -16.87 -12.77 12.01
N ASP A 14 -15.93 -11.85 12.21
CA ASP A 14 -14.66 -11.76 11.49
C ASP A 14 -14.78 -11.63 9.95
N ILE A 15 -15.93 -11.15 9.49
CA ILE A 15 -16.18 -10.90 8.07
C ILE A 15 -15.43 -9.65 7.64
N ALA A 16 -14.50 -9.81 6.71
CA ALA A 16 -13.77 -8.70 6.12
C ALA A 16 -14.58 -8.06 4.98
N PHE A 17 -14.61 -6.73 4.97
CA PHE A 17 -15.22 -5.88 3.95
C PHE A 17 -14.17 -4.92 3.39
N LEU A 18 -13.94 -4.98 2.08
CA LEU A 18 -13.14 -4.02 1.35
C LEU A 18 -14.02 -2.85 0.93
N LEU A 19 -13.83 -1.69 1.56
CA LEU A 19 -14.49 -0.43 1.21
C LEU A 19 -13.61 0.37 0.26
N GLN A 20 -14.09 0.58 -0.96
CA GLN A 20 -13.36 1.34 -1.97
C GLN A 20 -14.33 2.08 -2.89
N GLN A 21 -13.97 3.31 -3.25
CA GLN A 21 -14.85 4.21 -4.00
C GLN A 21 -16.24 4.28 -3.33
N ASP A 22 -17.30 3.95 -4.07
CA ASP A 22 -18.69 3.91 -3.60
C ASP A 22 -19.19 2.48 -3.36
N LYS A 23 -18.29 1.49 -3.23
CA LYS A 23 -18.62 0.07 -3.11
C LYS A 23 -17.99 -0.57 -1.87
N ALA A 24 -18.70 -1.56 -1.33
CA ALA A 24 -18.17 -2.51 -0.37
C ALA A 24 -18.18 -3.90 -1.01
N GLN A 25 -17.09 -4.65 -0.86
CA GLN A 25 -16.99 -6.03 -1.35
C GLN A 25 -16.55 -6.95 -0.20
N THR A 26 -17.04 -8.17 -0.21
CA THR A 26 -16.57 -9.25 0.66
C THR A 26 -16.22 -10.48 -0.18
N ILE A 27 -15.47 -11.41 0.40
CA ILE A 27 -15.13 -12.69 -0.24
C ILE A 27 -16.20 -13.77 -0.01
N LEU A 28 -17.21 -13.49 0.82
CA LEU A 28 -18.27 -14.43 1.10
C LEU A 28 -19.19 -14.59 -0.13
N PRO A 29 -19.66 -15.81 -0.41
CA PRO A 29 -20.55 -16.08 -1.55
C PRO A 29 -22.00 -15.65 -1.30
N VAL A 30 -22.33 -15.25 -0.06
CA VAL A 30 -23.66 -14.78 0.33
C VAL A 30 -23.65 -13.27 0.38
N GLU A 31 -24.76 -12.65 -0.03
CA GLU A 31 -24.97 -11.22 0.11
C GLU A 31 -25.04 -10.86 1.61
N VAL A 32 -24.00 -10.19 2.09
CA VAL A 32 -23.90 -9.70 3.47
C VAL A 32 -23.88 -8.18 3.43
N ASP A 33 -24.82 -7.56 4.13
CA ASP A 33 -24.86 -6.10 4.26
C ASP A 33 -23.58 -5.59 4.92
N CYS A 34 -22.92 -4.64 4.25
CA CYS A 34 -21.76 -3.99 4.82
C CYS A 34 -22.20 -3.04 5.94
N PRO A 35 -21.73 -3.22 7.19
CA PRO A 35 -22.11 -2.34 8.29
C PRO A 35 -21.33 -1.03 8.29
N PHE A 36 -20.37 -0.84 7.37
CA PHE A 36 -19.44 0.28 7.35
C PHE A 36 -19.81 1.31 6.28
N ARG A 37 -19.56 2.58 6.60
CA ARG A 37 -19.60 3.70 5.64
C ARG A 37 -18.37 4.56 5.84
N VAL A 38 -17.60 4.76 4.77
CA VAL A 38 -16.43 5.66 4.81
C VAL A 38 -16.90 7.11 4.82
N VAL A 39 -16.45 7.87 5.81
CA VAL A 39 -16.56 9.32 5.87
C VAL A 39 -15.15 9.86 6.14
N PRO A 40 -14.39 10.23 5.08
CA PRO A 40 -13.03 10.70 5.25
C PRO A 40 -12.95 11.95 6.13
N ALA A 41 -11.84 12.10 6.86
CA ALA A 41 -11.62 13.25 7.73
C ALA A 41 -11.69 14.61 6.99
N LYS A 42 -11.39 14.62 5.69
CA LYS A 42 -11.51 15.79 4.81
C LYS A 42 -12.42 15.51 3.63
N ARG A 43 -13.31 16.45 3.31
CA ARG A 43 -14.35 16.33 2.27
C ARG A 43 -13.84 15.93 0.87
N PHE A 44 -12.61 16.30 0.52
CA PHE A 44 -12.06 16.09 -0.82
C PHE A 44 -11.20 14.82 -0.96
N ILE A 45 -10.99 14.07 0.13
CA ILE A 45 -10.27 12.81 0.09
C ILE A 45 -11.12 11.76 -0.63
N ARG A 46 -10.55 11.12 -1.64
CA ARG A 46 -11.18 10.04 -2.40
C ARG A 46 -10.32 8.78 -2.33
N CYS A 47 -10.97 7.63 -2.49
CA CYS A 47 -10.29 6.36 -2.64
C CYS A 47 -9.35 6.39 -3.86
N ASN A 48 -8.16 5.82 -3.71
CA ASN A 48 -7.08 5.81 -4.71
C ASN A 48 -6.74 4.40 -5.23
N HIS A 49 -7.53 3.38 -4.88
CA HIS A 49 -7.38 2.00 -5.34
C HIS A 49 -8.70 1.40 -5.84
N ARG A 50 -8.60 0.39 -6.71
CA ARG A 50 -9.74 -0.39 -7.20
C ARG A 50 -9.34 -1.86 -7.34
N ILE A 51 -9.14 -2.53 -6.21
CA ILE A 51 -8.75 -3.95 -6.16
C ILE A 51 -10.01 -4.79 -6.36
N ASP A 52 -10.15 -5.44 -7.50
CA ASP A 52 -11.35 -6.24 -7.77
C ASP A 52 -11.23 -7.64 -7.17
N LEU A 53 -11.96 -7.89 -6.07
CA LEU A 53 -12.00 -9.18 -5.40
C LEU A 53 -12.59 -10.31 -6.27
N SER A 54 -13.31 -9.97 -7.35
CA SER A 54 -13.85 -10.95 -8.32
C SER A 54 -12.84 -11.35 -9.40
N THR A 55 -11.67 -10.69 -9.45
CA THR A 55 -10.59 -11.08 -10.37
C THR A 55 -10.25 -12.55 -10.18
N PRO A 56 -10.24 -13.38 -11.25
CA PRO A 56 -9.87 -14.79 -11.17
C PRO A 56 -8.53 -14.99 -10.45
N ASP A 57 -8.38 -16.14 -9.80
CA ASP A 57 -7.09 -16.48 -9.18
C ASP A 57 -5.99 -16.54 -10.25
N PRO A 58 -4.78 -16.03 -9.96
CA PRO A 58 -3.66 -16.13 -10.90
C PRO A 58 -3.34 -17.60 -11.22
N ASP A 59 -2.86 -17.85 -12.43
CA ASP A 59 -2.39 -19.17 -12.84
C ASP A 59 -1.33 -19.73 -11.85
N PRO A 60 -1.35 -21.04 -11.54
CA PRO A 60 -0.36 -21.65 -10.63
C PRO A 60 1.10 -21.33 -10.96
N PHE A 61 1.45 -21.17 -12.24
CA PHE A 61 2.79 -20.78 -12.67
C PHE A 61 3.17 -19.38 -12.16
N HIS A 62 2.24 -18.42 -12.24
CA HIS A 62 2.46 -17.07 -11.73
C HIS A 62 2.56 -17.06 -10.20
N LEU A 63 1.74 -17.86 -9.50
CA LEU A 63 1.82 -17.99 -8.05
C LEU A 63 3.15 -18.60 -7.61
N GLN A 64 3.63 -19.65 -8.29
CA GLN A 64 4.94 -20.24 -8.01
C GLN A 64 6.08 -19.24 -8.23
N THR A 65 5.99 -18.41 -9.28
CA THR A 65 6.98 -17.36 -9.55
C THR A 65 6.93 -16.28 -8.47
N PHE A 66 5.72 -15.85 -8.10
CA PHE A 66 5.51 -14.90 -7.02
C PHE A 66 6.03 -15.42 -5.68
N ASP A 67 5.82 -16.69 -5.34
CA ASP A 67 6.27 -17.29 -4.08
C ASP A 67 7.79 -17.20 -3.87
N ARG A 68 8.57 -17.23 -4.95
CA ARG A 68 10.04 -17.06 -4.90
C ARG A 68 10.45 -15.65 -4.46
N ILE A 69 9.63 -14.66 -4.78
CA ILE A 69 9.90 -13.25 -4.49
C ILE A 69 9.04 -12.69 -3.36
N ARG A 70 8.03 -13.44 -2.90
CA ARG A 70 7.02 -12.97 -1.95
C ARG A 70 7.66 -12.52 -0.65
N THR A 71 8.74 -13.16 -0.21
CA THR A 71 9.45 -12.82 1.03
C THR A 71 10.43 -11.67 0.87
N ASP A 72 10.64 -11.15 -0.34
CA ASP A 72 11.52 -9.99 -0.55
C ASP A 72 10.95 -8.76 0.19
N PRO A 73 11.80 -8.01 0.94
CA PRO A 73 11.32 -6.89 1.73
C PRO A 73 10.63 -5.78 0.94
N LEU A 74 11.00 -5.53 -0.31
CA LEU A 74 10.34 -4.54 -1.17
C LEU A 74 8.96 -5.02 -1.62
N VAL A 75 8.85 -6.31 -1.97
CA VAL A 75 7.56 -6.93 -2.30
C VAL A 75 6.64 -6.87 -1.08
N GLN A 76 7.14 -7.27 0.09
CA GLN A 76 6.43 -7.17 1.37
C GLN A 76 5.99 -5.74 1.68
N ALA A 77 6.85 -4.74 1.44
CA ALA A 77 6.55 -3.32 1.62
C ALA A 77 5.37 -2.86 0.75
N MET A 78 5.20 -3.46 -0.42
CA MET A 78 4.23 -3.06 -1.43
C MET A 78 2.94 -3.89 -1.48
N LEU A 79 2.83 -4.96 -0.66
CA LEU A 79 1.62 -5.78 -0.62
C LEU A 79 0.37 -4.97 -0.25
N PRO A 80 -0.80 -5.28 -0.83
CA PRO A 80 -2.00 -4.52 -0.62
C PRO A 80 -2.76 -4.94 0.65
N THR A 81 -2.04 -5.09 1.76
CA THR A 81 -2.57 -5.58 3.05
C THR A 81 -2.38 -4.53 4.13
N PRO A 82 -3.31 -4.41 5.11
CA PRO A 82 -3.14 -3.51 6.23
C PRO A 82 -1.83 -3.69 6.98
N ASN A 83 -1.04 -2.62 7.01
CA ASN A 83 0.11 -2.50 7.88
C ASN A 83 0.24 -1.04 8.37
N PRO A 84 -0.74 -0.59 9.18
CA PRO A 84 -0.75 0.77 9.72
C PRO A 84 0.47 0.97 10.61
N GLY A 85 0.91 2.22 10.80
CA GLY A 85 2.02 2.49 11.71
C GLY A 85 3.41 2.12 11.18
N SER A 86 3.54 1.71 9.91
CA SER A 86 4.81 1.20 9.37
C SER A 86 5.43 2.11 8.31
N ALA A 87 6.75 2.18 8.31
CA ALA A 87 7.52 2.83 7.26
C ALA A 87 8.79 2.04 6.94
N VAL A 88 9.27 2.15 5.70
CA VAL A 88 10.56 1.58 5.27
C VAL A 88 11.32 2.55 4.37
N LEU A 89 12.64 2.53 4.49
CA LEU A 89 13.56 3.18 3.56
C LEU A 89 14.06 2.15 2.54
N VAL A 90 14.07 2.53 1.27
CA VAL A 90 14.58 1.72 0.16
C VAL A 90 15.58 2.53 -0.65
N HIS A 91 16.47 1.83 -1.36
CA HIS A 91 17.46 2.48 -2.21
C HIS A 91 16.82 3.04 -3.50
N GLU A 92 17.38 4.13 -4.06
CA GLU A 92 16.81 4.81 -5.25
C GLU A 92 16.75 3.95 -6.51
N ASN A 93 17.69 3.01 -6.66
CA ASN A 93 17.71 2.09 -7.80
C ASN A 93 16.46 1.19 -7.87
N GLN A 94 15.69 1.08 -6.79
CA GLN A 94 14.45 0.30 -6.72
C GLN A 94 13.22 1.04 -7.25
N LYS A 95 13.36 2.29 -7.73
CA LYS A 95 12.24 3.11 -8.22
C LYS A 95 11.40 2.42 -9.29
N ARG A 96 12.04 1.72 -10.24
CA ARG A 96 11.31 1.00 -11.31
C ARG A 96 10.53 -0.19 -10.75
N ALA A 97 11.12 -0.94 -9.81
CA ALA A 97 10.46 -2.03 -9.13
C ALA A 97 9.26 -1.54 -8.29
N LEU A 98 9.40 -0.40 -7.59
CA LEU A 98 8.30 0.25 -6.88
C LEU A 98 7.13 0.61 -7.80
N VAL A 99 7.42 1.17 -8.98
CA VAL A 99 6.38 1.47 -9.98
C VAL A 99 5.69 0.20 -10.45
N ALA A 100 6.43 -0.87 -10.75
CA ALA A 100 5.84 -2.16 -11.13
C ALA A 100 4.97 -2.72 -10.00
N LEU A 101 5.50 -2.82 -8.77
CA LEU A 101 4.81 -3.33 -7.59
C LEU A 101 3.57 -2.52 -7.20
N SER A 102 3.51 -1.23 -7.54
CA SER A 102 2.32 -0.41 -7.27
C SER A 102 1.04 -1.02 -7.85
N ARG A 103 1.15 -1.78 -8.95
CA ARG A 103 0.05 -2.51 -9.61
C ARG A 103 -0.65 -3.52 -8.70
N LEU A 104 0.03 -4.06 -7.68
CA LEU A 104 -0.58 -4.96 -6.68
C LEU A 104 -1.80 -4.33 -6.01
N SER A 105 -1.83 -3.01 -5.87
CA SER A 105 -2.94 -2.28 -5.25
C SER A 105 -3.96 -1.74 -6.24
N SER A 106 -3.83 -2.03 -7.54
CA SER A 106 -4.70 -1.52 -8.62
C SER A 106 -4.98 0.00 -8.48
N PRO A 107 -3.94 0.85 -8.53
CA PRO A 107 -4.06 2.27 -8.26
C PRO A 107 -4.91 2.99 -9.31
N ILE A 108 -5.73 3.95 -8.87
CA ILE A 108 -6.50 4.85 -9.75
C ILE A 108 -5.62 6.04 -10.19
N HIS A 109 -4.72 6.47 -9.30
CA HIS A 109 -3.75 7.53 -9.52
C HIS A 109 -2.36 7.04 -9.09
N PRO A 110 -1.27 7.58 -9.65
CA PRO A 110 0.08 7.18 -9.26
C PRO A 110 0.29 7.32 -7.75
N ILE A 111 0.72 6.23 -7.11
CA ILE A 111 1.07 6.20 -5.67
C ILE A 111 2.57 6.32 -5.41
N VAL A 112 3.35 6.21 -6.48
CA VAL A 112 4.79 6.44 -6.51
C VAL A 112 5.00 7.85 -7.05
N GLN A 113 5.34 8.77 -6.17
CA GLN A 113 5.55 10.17 -6.51
C GLN A 113 6.89 10.67 -5.98
N PRO A 114 7.56 11.62 -6.67
CA PRO A 114 8.77 12.22 -6.12
C PRO A 114 8.44 13.06 -4.88
N PHE A 115 9.29 12.99 -3.86
CA PHE A 115 9.09 13.64 -2.57
C PHE A 115 8.85 15.15 -2.72
N TRP A 116 9.63 15.81 -3.59
CA TRP A 116 9.56 17.25 -3.85
C TRP A 116 8.27 17.71 -4.54
N THR A 117 7.45 16.79 -5.06
CA THR A 117 6.18 17.15 -5.73
C THR A 117 5.00 17.28 -4.77
N THR A 118 5.16 16.88 -3.51
CA THR A 118 4.04 16.78 -2.56
C THR A 118 4.29 17.62 -1.31
N ASP A 119 3.34 18.52 -1.01
CA ASP A 119 3.36 19.27 0.24
C ASP A 119 3.28 18.32 1.46
N PRO A 120 4.05 18.55 2.53
CA PRO A 120 4.03 17.70 3.72
C PRO A 120 2.65 17.53 4.38
N ASN A 121 1.79 18.56 4.36
CA ASN A 121 0.43 18.43 4.90
C ASN A 121 -0.42 17.53 4.00
N ARG A 122 -0.19 17.58 2.69
CA ARG A 122 -0.83 16.64 1.76
C ARG A 122 -0.34 15.21 1.98
N ILE A 123 0.94 15.01 2.28
CA ILE A 123 1.46 13.67 2.66
C ILE A 123 0.76 13.16 3.92
N ALA A 124 0.56 14.02 4.93
CA ALA A 124 -0.17 13.66 6.14
C ALA A 124 -1.60 13.20 5.82
N ASP A 125 -2.30 13.92 4.93
CA ASP A 125 -3.65 13.53 4.49
C ASP A 125 -3.64 12.20 3.73
N GLU A 126 -2.67 12.03 2.83
CA GLU A 126 -2.45 10.81 2.05
C GLU A 126 -2.26 9.61 2.99
N LEU A 127 -1.48 9.72 4.07
CA LEU A 127 -1.26 8.62 5.03
C LEU A 127 -2.54 8.11 5.72
N LEU A 128 -3.63 8.87 5.68
CA LEU A 128 -4.90 8.53 6.31
C LEU A 128 -5.96 8.00 5.33
N ILE A 129 -5.71 8.01 4.02
CA ILE A 129 -6.75 7.73 3.00
C ILE A 129 -7.22 6.27 3.03
N THR A 130 -6.28 5.33 3.14
CA THR A 130 -6.55 3.90 3.00
C THR A 130 -5.56 3.09 3.84
N ASN A 131 -5.91 1.85 4.17
CA ASN A 131 -4.99 0.90 4.81
C ASN A 131 -4.47 -0.22 3.88
N VAL A 132 -4.98 -0.37 2.65
CA VAL A 132 -4.60 -1.48 1.74
C VAL A 132 -3.66 -1.08 0.61
N GLN A 133 -3.23 0.17 0.53
CA GLN A 133 -2.34 0.63 -0.53
C GLN A 133 -1.22 1.48 0.08
N PRO A 134 0.06 1.16 -0.14
CA PRO A 134 1.17 1.94 0.40
C PRO A 134 1.21 3.35 -0.19
N LEU A 135 1.82 4.29 0.52
CA LEU A 135 2.24 5.58 -0.02
C LEU A 135 3.73 5.51 -0.33
N VAL A 136 4.13 5.84 -1.57
CA VAL A 136 5.53 5.74 -1.98
C VAL A 136 6.06 7.12 -2.38
N LEU A 137 7.06 7.59 -1.65
CA LEU A 137 7.77 8.85 -1.90
C LEU A 137 9.18 8.53 -2.42
N THR A 138 9.53 9.04 -3.60
CA THR A 138 10.81 8.75 -4.27
C THR A 138 11.70 9.97 -4.37
N ASP A 139 12.98 9.76 -4.70
CA ASP A 139 13.95 10.83 -4.91
C ASP A 139 14.12 11.75 -3.68
N ALA A 140 13.95 11.21 -2.47
CA ALA A 140 14.16 11.97 -1.23
C ALA A 140 15.66 12.25 -1.04
N LYS A 141 16.00 13.49 -0.68
CA LYS A 141 17.38 13.97 -0.55
C LYS A 141 17.70 14.36 0.89
N THR A 142 18.99 14.54 1.17
CA THR A 142 19.44 15.06 2.47
C THR A 142 18.85 16.44 2.78
N SER A 143 18.57 17.27 1.77
CA SER A 143 17.89 18.57 1.95
C SER A 143 16.45 18.44 2.48
N ASP A 144 15.83 17.28 2.34
CA ASP A 144 14.45 17.01 2.75
C ASP A 144 14.35 16.52 4.21
N GLN A 145 15.47 16.40 4.92
CA GLN A 145 15.55 15.76 6.25
C GLN A 145 14.54 16.33 7.26
N THR A 146 14.36 17.65 7.30
CA THR A 146 13.39 18.28 8.21
C THR A 146 11.96 17.85 7.90
N ALA A 147 11.59 17.77 6.62
CA ALA A 147 10.27 17.32 6.20
C ALA A 147 10.10 15.81 6.46
N LEU A 148 11.12 15.01 6.16
CA LEU A 148 11.14 13.57 6.44
C LEU A 148 10.97 13.27 7.93
N ASN A 149 11.65 14.00 8.82
CA ASN A 149 11.51 13.84 10.26
C ASN A 149 10.08 14.14 10.73
N ARG A 150 9.43 15.18 10.17
CA ARG A 150 8.02 15.48 10.47
C ARG A 150 7.09 14.39 9.97
N ILE A 151 7.31 13.87 8.76
CA ILE A 151 6.51 12.77 8.20
C ILE A 151 6.70 11.49 9.02
N ALA A 152 7.93 11.20 9.45
CA ALA A 152 8.23 10.05 10.30
C ALA A 152 7.45 10.09 11.62
N GLN A 153 7.24 11.27 12.21
CA GLN A 153 6.41 11.43 13.41
C GLN A 153 4.92 11.13 13.16
N LEU A 154 4.46 11.16 11.91
CA LEU A 154 3.08 10.81 11.54
C LEU A 154 2.91 9.32 11.28
N VAL A 155 4.00 8.57 11.06
CA VAL A 155 3.94 7.14 10.75
C VAL A 155 3.12 6.36 11.78
N PRO A 156 3.29 6.54 13.11
CA PRO A 156 2.52 5.80 14.11
C PRO A 156 1.00 5.95 14.02
N THR A 157 0.49 7.05 13.43
CA THR A 157 -0.95 7.32 13.27
C THR A 157 -1.45 7.04 11.84
N ALA A 158 -0.56 6.67 10.93
CA ALA A 158 -0.88 6.38 9.54
C ALA A 158 -1.73 5.11 9.41
N GLN A 159 -2.68 5.13 8.48
CA GLN A 159 -3.52 3.97 8.16
C GLN A 159 -2.82 2.98 7.23
N ARG A 160 -1.82 3.44 6.47
CA ARG A 160 -1.05 2.65 5.51
C ARG A 160 0.46 2.76 5.74
N ARG A 161 1.18 1.82 5.14
CA ARG A 161 2.64 1.85 5.09
C ARG A 161 3.16 3.01 4.24
N LEU A 162 4.20 3.66 4.74
CA LEU A 162 5.01 4.62 4.01
C LEU A 162 6.28 3.95 3.46
N VAL A 163 6.56 4.15 2.18
CA VAL A 163 7.82 3.71 1.54
C VAL A 163 8.55 4.94 1.05
N ILE A 164 9.78 5.14 1.50
CA ILE A 164 10.62 6.26 1.07
C ILE A 164 11.82 5.71 0.33
N SER A 165 12.06 6.20 -0.88
CA SER A 165 13.22 5.88 -1.69
C SER A 165 14.19 7.06 -1.71
N SER A 166 15.46 6.79 -1.39
CA SER A 166 16.53 7.79 -1.33
C SER A 166 17.84 7.24 -1.89
N GLY A 167 18.59 8.09 -2.60
CA GLY A 167 19.93 7.77 -3.11
C GLY A 167 21.04 8.11 -2.13
N ASP A 168 20.80 9.07 -1.24
CA ASP A 168 21.78 9.50 -0.25
C ASP A 168 21.54 8.79 1.09
N PHE A 169 22.63 8.53 1.81
CA PHE A 169 22.50 8.21 3.23
C PHE A 169 22.00 9.46 3.96
N LEU A 170 20.68 9.55 4.16
CA LEU A 170 20.04 10.59 4.97
C LEU A 170 20.79 10.77 6.31
N ILE A 171 21.29 11.98 6.57
CA ILE A 171 22.05 12.31 7.79
C ILE A 171 21.05 12.47 8.94
N GLY A 172 21.22 11.72 10.04
CA GLY A 172 20.28 11.76 11.17
C GLY A 172 18.92 11.15 10.80
N ARG A 173 18.96 9.98 10.15
CA ARG A 173 17.78 9.23 9.69
C ARG A 173 16.69 9.21 10.77
N PRO A 174 15.41 9.42 10.40
CA PRO A 174 14.33 9.01 11.29
C PRO A 174 14.47 7.50 11.58
N GLU A 175 13.91 7.00 12.70
CA GLU A 175 13.92 5.58 13.07
C GLU A 175 13.03 4.72 12.12
N ILE A 176 13.32 4.80 10.82
CA ILE A 176 12.67 4.06 9.75
C ILE A 176 13.66 2.99 9.28
N PRO A 177 13.30 1.70 9.36
CA PRO A 177 14.18 0.61 8.95
C PRO A 177 14.50 0.71 7.46
N THR A 178 15.78 0.54 7.12
CA THR A 178 16.21 0.37 5.73
C THR A 178 16.08 -1.09 5.33
N VAL A 179 15.45 -1.35 4.19
CA VAL A 179 15.34 -2.69 3.65
C VAL A 179 16.16 -2.83 2.38
N GLN A 180 16.82 -3.97 2.23
CA GLN A 180 17.56 -4.34 1.03
C GLN A 180 16.71 -5.34 0.24
N SER A 181 16.66 -5.13 -1.07
CA SER A 181 15.89 -5.96 -1.99
C SER A 181 16.80 -6.44 -3.11
N SER A 182 16.65 -7.71 -3.48
CA SER A 182 17.36 -8.32 -4.60
C SER A 182 16.46 -8.48 -5.83
N ILE A 183 15.21 -7.98 -5.76
CA ILE A 183 14.24 -8.14 -6.83
C ILE A 183 14.73 -7.49 -8.12
N GLN A 184 14.62 -8.21 -9.23
CA GLN A 184 14.86 -7.65 -10.54
C GLN A 184 13.55 -7.17 -11.15
N LEU A 185 13.62 -6.10 -11.96
CA LEU A 185 12.44 -5.57 -12.62
C LEU A 185 11.78 -6.61 -13.53
N ASP A 186 12.58 -7.42 -14.21
CA ASP A 186 12.10 -8.43 -15.16
C ASP A 186 11.24 -9.51 -14.48
N ASP A 187 11.57 -9.86 -13.23
CA ASP A 187 10.77 -10.78 -12.41
C ASP A 187 9.35 -10.25 -12.17
N LEU A 188 9.20 -8.92 -12.07
CA LEU A 188 7.94 -8.24 -11.80
C LEU A 188 7.11 -8.01 -13.06
N LEU A 189 7.77 -7.69 -14.18
CA LEU A 189 7.09 -7.37 -15.44
C LEU A 189 6.35 -8.58 -16.02
N ALA A 190 6.82 -9.80 -15.77
CA ALA A 190 6.19 -11.03 -16.21
C ALA A 190 4.95 -11.42 -15.39
N LEU A 191 4.71 -10.81 -14.23
CA LEU A 191 3.65 -11.20 -13.32
C LEU A 191 2.35 -10.41 -13.55
N PRO A 192 1.17 -11.06 -13.43
CA PRO A 192 -0.12 -10.38 -13.42
C PRO A 192 -0.36 -9.74 -12.03
N LEU A 193 0.39 -8.67 -11.73
CA LEU A 193 0.47 -8.08 -10.40
C LEU A 193 -0.90 -7.63 -9.85
N GLU A 194 -1.81 -7.13 -10.66
CA GLU A 194 -3.17 -6.76 -10.22
C GLU A 194 -3.93 -7.98 -9.69
N ALA A 195 -3.88 -9.11 -10.41
CA ALA A 195 -4.54 -10.36 -10.00
C ALA A 195 -3.88 -10.97 -8.76
N ILE A 196 -2.55 -10.90 -8.69
CA ILE A 196 -1.78 -11.33 -7.49
C ILE A 196 -2.18 -10.47 -6.30
N GLY A 197 -2.27 -9.16 -6.46
CA GLY A 197 -2.68 -8.25 -5.39
C GLY A 197 -4.08 -8.55 -4.86
N ALA A 198 -5.05 -8.77 -5.76
CA ALA A 198 -6.39 -9.21 -5.38
C ALA A 198 -6.35 -10.57 -4.65
N TRP A 199 -5.57 -11.53 -5.15
CA TRP A 199 -5.39 -12.83 -4.49
C TRP A 199 -4.79 -12.69 -3.08
N VAL A 200 -3.71 -11.92 -2.91
CA VAL A 200 -3.07 -11.67 -1.61
C VAL A 200 -4.07 -11.07 -0.63
N LEU A 201 -4.83 -10.07 -1.07
CA LEU A 201 -5.85 -9.44 -0.22
C LEU A 201 -6.95 -10.44 0.17
N ARG A 202 -7.41 -11.29 -0.76
CA ARG A 202 -8.36 -12.37 -0.46
C ARG A 202 -7.80 -13.35 0.58
N GLN A 203 -6.54 -13.76 0.46
CA GLN A 203 -5.90 -14.65 1.45
C GLN A 203 -5.85 -13.98 2.83
N HIS A 204 -5.47 -12.70 2.89
CA HIS A 204 -5.45 -11.94 4.15
C HIS A 204 -6.86 -11.82 4.75
N MET A 205 -7.89 -11.59 3.93
CA MET A 205 -9.30 -11.57 4.36
C MET A 205 -9.77 -12.91 4.94
N ARG A 206 -9.21 -14.05 4.49
CA ARG A 206 -9.56 -15.39 5.00
C ARG A 206 -8.84 -15.76 6.29
N HIS A 207 -7.58 -15.33 6.45
CA HIS A 207 -6.68 -15.96 7.44
C HIS A 207 -6.09 -15.01 8.48
N ARG A 208 -6.24 -13.69 8.33
CA ARG A 208 -5.57 -12.65 9.13
C ARG A 208 -4.05 -12.76 9.16
#